data_AF-A0A2V6H1K1-F1
#
_entry.id   AF-A0A2V6H1K1-F1
#
_cell.length_a   1.000
_cell.length_b   1.000
_cell.length_c   1.000
_cell.angle_alpha   90.00
_cell.angle_beta   90.00
_cell.angle_gamma   90.00
#
_symmetry.space_group_name_H-M   'P 1'
#
loop_
_entity.id
_entity.type
_entity.pdbx_description
1 polymer ?
#
loop_
_entity_poly.entity_id
_entity_poly.type
_entity_poly.pdbx_seq_one_letter_code
_entity_poly.pdbx_strand_id
1 'polypeptide(L)'
;MSADSRIRPVAKFLFEGEKKFFVKGITYGPFKPDAEGNYLGQPEQVDVDLALMRNAGLNVVRIYHAPPRWFLDRCAVTGMRVLVTLPWAKHIEFLRERSTRRGIVETIRAAVSAYAGHPAIFGYLVGNEISSTMVRWLGARRVVEFVEELIRIGRGIDSDVLFSYATYPPTEYLLPQNVDFWCFNVYLHDQRDFERYLLRLQNLTGERPLILGEFGMDTIRHSQEEQAEMLSWHVDSVVKCGLAGTIFFTWTDEWFTGGQEITDWAFGIVTRERKPKKAFYALREKLDQENSELPHRPLPRAPFVSVIICSYNGGRTLAACLNSLGKLNYPDYEVILVDDGSTDDTAYIAAQFPQVRYIHQSNHGLSHA
;
A
#
# COMPACT_ATOMS: atom_id res chain seq x y z
N MET A 1 -5.63 2.63 -23.42
CA MET A 1 -4.85 1.77 -22.51
C MET A 1 -5.58 0.44 -22.44
N SER A 2 -4.90 -0.70 -22.63
CA SER A 2 -5.57 -2.01 -22.57
C SER A 2 -6.05 -2.28 -21.14
N ALA A 3 -6.97 -3.23 -20.95
CA ALA A 3 -7.43 -3.67 -19.64
C ALA A 3 -6.31 -4.20 -18.71
N ASP A 4 -5.07 -4.29 -19.20
CA ASP A 4 -3.91 -4.92 -18.58
C ASP A 4 -3.08 -3.98 -17.67
N SER A 5 -3.44 -2.70 -17.55
CA SER A 5 -2.71 -1.71 -16.73
C SER A 5 -3.38 -1.40 -15.38
N ARG A 6 -4.31 -2.24 -14.92
CA ARG A 6 -5.03 -2.01 -13.65
C ARG A 6 -4.27 -2.63 -12.49
N ILE A 7 -4.22 -1.90 -11.38
CA ILE A 7 -3.62 -2.40 -10.14
C ILE A 7 -4.68 -3.16 -9.35
N ARG A 8 -4.39 -4.42 -9.01
CA ARG A 8 -5.30 -5.30 -8.26
C ARG A 8 -4.59 -6.00 -7.10
N PRO A 9 -5.30 -6.29 -5.99
CA PRO A 9 -4.76 -7.12 -4.93
C PRO A 9 -4.69 -8.59 -5.37
N VAL A 10 -3.57 -9.23 -5.07
CA VAL A 10 -3.32 -10.67 -5.25
C VAL A 10 -2.64 -11.17 -3.98
N ALA A 11 -3.43 -11.80 -3.10
CA ALA A 11 -3.01 -12.10 -1.73
C ALA A 11 -2.38 -10.86 -1.07
N LYS A 12 -1.19 -11.00 -0.46
CA LYS A 12 -0.51 -9.93 0.28
C LYS A 12 0.13 -8.84 -0.58
N PHE A 13 0.01 -8.88 -1.91
CA PHE A 13 0.68 -7.94 -2.80
C PHE A 13 -0.28 -7.32 -3.81
N LEU A 14 0.17 -6.27 -4.47
CA LEU A 14 -0.54 -5.64 -5.57
C LEU A 14 0.17 -5.99 -6.89
N PHE A 15 -0.60 -6.06 -7.97
CA PHE A 15 -0.11 -6.37 -9.30
C PHE A 15 -0.72 -5.44 -10.35
N GLU A 16 0.10 -5.03 -11.30
CA GLU A 16 -0.31 -4.39 -12.55
C GLU A 16 -0.05 -5.38 -13.69
N GLY A 17 -1.13 -5.95 -14.24
CA GLY A 17 -1.05 -7.13 -15.11
C GLY A 17 -0.43 -8.31 -14.37
N GLU A 18 0.71 -8.78 -14.87
CA GLU A 18 1.52 -9.86 -14.27
C GLU A 18 2.71 -9.34 -13.43
N LYS A 19 2.96 -8.03 -13.42
CA LYS A 19 4.07 -7.44 -12.67
C LYS A 19 3.64 -7.06 -11.27
N LYS A 20 4.46 -7.39 -10.27
CA LYS A 20 4.24 -6.94 -8.90
C LYS A 20 4.34 -5.41 -8.85
N PHE A 21 3.38 -4.79 -8.18
CA PHE A 21 3.33 -3.36 -7.93
C PHE A 21 3.58 -3.09 -6.45
N PHE A 22 4.84 -2.85 -6.10
CA PHE A 22 5.24 -2.38 -4.78
C PHE A 22 5.02 -0.87 -4.68
N VAL A 23 4.28 -0.43 -3.67
CA VAL A 23 3.98 0.99 -3.46
C VAL A 23 5.23 1.68 -2.91
N LYS A 24 5.79 2.59 -3.73
CA LYS A 24 6.89 3.50 -3.41
C LYS A 24 6.30 4.91 -3.36
N GLY A 25 5.62 5.21 -2.27
CA GLY A 25 4.76 6.38 -2.16
C GLY A 25 5.36 7.56 -1.43
N ILE A 26 4.82 8.75 -1.68
CA ILE A 26 5.12 9.98 -0.94
C ILE A 26 3.82 10.76 -0.73
N THR A 27 3.66 11.45 0.39
CA THR A 27 2.58 12.42 0.56
C THR A 27 2.90 13.73 -0.15
N TYR A 28 1.89 14.38 -0.73
CA TYR A 28 2.06 15.64 -1.46
C TYR A 28 0.95 16.64 -1.10
N GLY A 29 1.37 17.71 -0.43
CA GLY A 29 0.45 18.65 0.18
C GLY A 29 -0.34 18.06 1.35
N PRO A 30 -1.21 18.87 1.97
CA PRO A 30 -1.77 20.09 1.39
C PRO A 30 -0.79 21.26 1.40
N PHE A 31 -0.80 22.06 0.33
CA PHE A 31 -0.15 23.38 0.27
C PHE A 31 -1.18 24.48 0.47
N LYS A 32 -0.74 25.75 0.55
CA LYS A 32 -1.68 26.87 0.63
C LYS A 32 -2.66 26.81 -0.55
N PRO A 33 -3.99 26.88 -0.32
CA PRO A 33 -4.95 26.75 -1.40
C PRO A 33 -4.81 27.91 -2.40
N ASP A 34 -4.98 27.60 -3.68
CA ASP A 34 -5.10 28.60 -4.75
C ASP A 34 -6.48 29.29 -4.72
N ALA A 35 -6.74 30.16 -5.70
CA ALA A 35 -7.99 30.92 -5.79
C ALA A 35 -9.22 30.00 -6.01
N GLU A 36 -8.99 28.82 -6.57
CA GLU A 36 -9.98 27.78 -6.85
C GLU A 36 -10.13 26.77 -5.71
N GLY A 37 -9.32 26.90 -4.65
CA GLY A 37 -9.35 26.03 -3.47
C GLY A 37 -8.57 24.72 -3.62
N ASN A 38 -7.66 24.59 -4.59
CA ASN A 38 -6.80 23.42 -4.75
C ASN A 38 -5.55 23.53 -3.87
N TYR A 39 -5.17 22.42 -3.25
CA TYR A 39 -4.07 22.36 -2.28
C TYR A 39 -2.79 21.71 -2.86
N LEU A 40 -2.62 21.73 -4.18
CA LEU A 40 -1.53 21.00 -4.89
C LEU A 40 -0.50 21.92 -5.56
N GLY A 41 -0.62 23.24 -5.36
CA GLY A 41 0.31 24.21 -5.90
C GLY A 41 0.12 24.44 -7.40
N GLN A 42 1.08 25.13 -8.01
CA GLN A 42 1.01 25.49 -9.42
C GLN A 42 1.41 24.33 -10.33
N PRO A 43 0.78 24.19 -11.50
CA PRO A 43 1.03 23.07 -12.40
C PRO A 43 2.52 22.92 -12.79
N GLU A 44 3.22 24.02 -13.07
CA GLU A 44 4.64 24.01 -13.47
C GLU A 44 5.53 23.44 -12.37
N GLN A 45 5.22 23.74 -11.10
CA GLN A 45 5.96 23.20 -9.95
C GLN A 45 5.67 21.70 -9.77
N VAL A 46 4.43 21.28 -10.04
CA VAL A 46 4.05 19.86 -10.01
C VAL A 46 4.85 19.06 -11.05
N ASP A 47 5.10 19.59 -12.24
CA ASP A 47 5.93 18.88 -13.25
C ASP A 47 7.35 18.63 -12.74
N VAL A 48 7.96 19.65 -12.12
CA VAL A 48 9.29 19.55 -11.52
C VAL A 48 9.29 18.53 -10.39
N ASP A 49 8.28 18.59 -9.51
CA ASP A 49 8.14 17.68 -8.38
C ASP A 49 7.95 16.23 -8.86
N LEU A 50 7.06 15.97 -9.83
CA LEU A 50 6.84 14.65 -10.39
C LEU A 50 8.12 14.10 -11.05
N ALA A 51 8.86 14.91 -11.79
CA ALA A 51 10.12 14.49 -12.39
C ALA A 51 11.16 14.08 -11.33
N LEU A 52 11.29 14.86 -10.26
CA LEU A 52 12.18 14.53 -9.15
C LEU A 52 11.71 13.28 -8.38
N MET A 53 10.40 13.11 -8.16
CA MET A 53 9.84 11.91 -7.53
C MET A 53 10.16 10.66 -8.35
N ARG A 54 10.00 10.71 -9.67
CA ARG A 54 10.36 9.60 -10.56
C ARG A 54 11.86 9.30 -10.51
N ASN A 55 12.72 10.33 -10.45
CA ASN A 55 14.17 10.16 -10.27
C ASN A 55 14.50 9.45 -8.95
N ALA A 56 13.75 9.72 -7.87
CA ALA A 56 13.88 9.03 -6.59
C ALA A 56 13.29 7.60 -6.57
N GLY A 57 12.71 7.11 -7.67
CA GLY A 57 12.09 5.78 -7.75
C GLY A 57 10.65 5.70 -7.21
N LEU A 58 10.01 6.84 -6.94
CA LEU A 58 8.63 6.89 -6.43
C LEU A 58 7.60 6.64 -7.54
N ASN A 59 6.49 5.99 -7.19
CA ASN A 59 5.44 5.59 -8.14
C ASN A 59 4.01 5.89 -7.66
N VAL A 60 3.83 6.31 -6.41
CA VAL A 60 2.53 6.72 -5.87
C VAL A 60 2.65 8.07 -5.17
N VAL A 61 1.66 8.93 -5.36
CA VAL A 61 1.48 10.16 -4.58
C VAL A 61 0.20 10.04 -3.77
N ARG A 62 0.28 10.26 -2.46
CA ARG A 62 -0.88 10.35 -1.58
C ARG A 62 -1.24 11.81 -1.34
N ILE A 63 -2.49 12.16 -1.57
CA ILE A 63 -3.03 13.51 -1.38
C ILE A 63 -4.23 13.49 -0.43
N TYR A 64 -4.58 14.65 0.16
CA TYR A 64 -5.62 14.77 1.20
C TYR A 64 -6.89 15.51 0.77
N HIS A 65 -6.96 15.88 -0.50
CA HIS A 65 -8.08 16.58 -1.10
C HIS A 65 -8.32 16.03 -2.51
N ALA A 66 -9.54 16.20 -3.02
CA ALA A 66 -9.83 15.89 -4.42
C ALA A 66 -8.96 16.77 -5.34
N PRO A 67 -8.16 16.19 -6.25
CA PRO A 67 -7.26 16.95 -7.10
C PRO A 67 -8.02 17.57 -8.28
N PRO A 68 -7.61 18.74 -8.81
CA PRO A 68 -8.08 19.16 -10.12
C PRO A 68 -7.65 18.16 -11.20
N ARG A 69 -8.46 17.98 -12.25
CA ARG A 69 -8.23 16.95 -13.29
C ARG A 69 -6.85 17.06 -13.95
N TRP A 70 -6.34 18.29 -14.15
CA TRP A 70 -5.01 18.52 -14.73
C TRP A 70 -3.88 17.84 -13.93
N PHE A 71 -4.04 17.71 -12.61
CA PHE A 71 -3.03 17.06 -11.76
C PHE A 71 -2.98 15.56 -12.05
N LEU A 72 -4.15 14.92 -12.15
CA LEU A 72 -4.26 13.52 -12.53
C LEU A 72 -3.72 13.26 -13.94
N ASP A 73 -4.01 14.14 -14.88
CA ASP A 73 -3.50 14.05 -16.26
C ASP A 73 -1.95 14.09 -16.26
N ARG A 74 -1.33 14.98 -15.48
CA ARG A 74 0.15 15.06 -15.33
C ARG A 74 0.75 13.84 -14.63
N CYS A 75 0.09 13.32 -13.60
CA CYS A 75 0.49 12.06 -12.96
C CYS A 75 0.43 10.89 -13.96
N ALA A 76 -0.63 10.80 -14.77
CA ALA A 76 -0.76 9.75 -15.78
C ALA A 76 0.38 9.79 -16.81
N VAL A 77 0.72 10.99 -17.31
CA VAL A 77 1.82 11.19 -18.27
C VAL A 77 3.18 10.77 -17.69
N THR A 78 3.41 11.01 -16.40
CA THR A 78 4.67 10.66 -15.72
C THR A 78 4.71 9.23 -15.18
N GLY A 79 3.64 8.44 -15.37
CA GLY A 79 3.51 7.08 -14.84
C GLY A 79 3.33 7.04 -13.32
N MET A 80 2.95 8.16 -12.72
CA MET A 80 2.67 8.29 -11.29
C MET A 80 1.21 7.92 -11.00
N ARG A 81 0.98 7.13 -9.95
CA ARG A 81 -0.36 6.78 -9.46
C ARG A 81 -0.76 7.65 -8.27
N VAL A 82 -2.04 7.87 -8.06
CA VAL A 82 -2.57 8.83 -7.07
C VAL A 82 -3.51 8.11 -6.11
N LEU A 83 -3.14 8.12 -4.82
CA LEU A 83 -3.98 7.67 -3.72
C LEU A 83 -4.69 8.89 -3.11
N VAL A 84 -5.99 8.99 -3.32
CA VAL A 84 -6.77 10.14 -2.84
C VAL A 84 -7.33 9.83 -1.45
N THR A 85 -6.87 10.55 -0.43
CA THR A 85 -7.50 10.52 0.89
C THR A 85 -8.66 11.50 0.88
N LEU A 86 -9.88 10.98 0.98
CA LEU A 86 -11.06 11.81 0.99
C LEU A 86 -11.19 12.50 2.35
N PRO A 87 -11.36 13.83 2.39
CA PRO A 87 -11.35 14.58 3.62
C PRO A 87 -12.50 14.12 4.52
N TRP A 88 -12.14 13.68 5.73
CA TRP A 88 -13.09 13.37 6.78
C TRP A 88 -13.28 14.60 7.67
N ALA A 89 -14.51 14.87 8.10
CA ALA A 89 -14.75 15.86 9.16
C ALA A 89 -14.17 15.32 10.49
N LYS A 90 -12.88 15.57 10.74
CA LYS A 90 -12.12 15.02 11.88
C LYS A 90 -12.69 15.38 13.27
N HIS A 91 -13.63 16.31 13.35
CA HIS A 91 -14.16 16.87 14.61
C HIS A 91 -15.70 16.86 14.75
N ILE A 92 -16.44 16.19 13.87
CA ILE A 92 -17.92 16.16 13.96
C ILE A 92 -18.38 14.74 14.31
N GLU A 93 -19.36 14.60 15.23
CA GLU A 93 -20.07 13.33 15.48
C GLU A 93 -20.87 12.91 14.24
N PHE A 94 -20.17 12.36 13.24
CA PHE A 94 -20.74 12.10 11.93
C PHE A 94 -21.85 11.06 11.95
N LEU A 95 -21.93 10.19 12.97
CA LEU A 95 -22.99 9.19 13.06
C LEU A 95 -24.29 9.67 13.72
N ARG A 96 -24.37 10.81 14.42
CA ARG A 96 -25.66 11.21 15.02
C ARG A 96 -26.50 12.05 14.07
N GLU A 97 -25.86 12.87 13.24
CA GLU A 97 -26.55 13.80 12.36
C GLU A 97 -26.75 13.23 10.96
N ARG A 98 -28.01 13.05 10.55
CA ARG A 98 -28.35 12.57 9.19
C ARG A 98 -27.87 13.50 8.08
N SER A 99 -27.78 14.81 8.33
CA SER A 99 -27.21 15.79 7.38
C SER A 99 -25.72 15.53 7.16
N THR A 100 -24.95 15.39 8.24
CA THR A 100 -23.50 15.16 8.20
C THR A 100 -23.16 13.83 7.52
N ARG A 101 -23.87 12.74 7.83
CA ARG A 101 -23.72 11.46 7.10
C ARG A 101 -23.95 11.61 5.60
N ARG A 102 -25.04 12.27 5.22
CA ARG A 102 -25.38 12.51 3.81
C ARG A 102 -24.31 13.36 3.12
N GLY A 103 -23.78 14.38 3.80
CA GLY A 103 -22.68 15.19 3.29
C GLY A 103 -21.42 14.37 3.00
N ILE A 104 -21.01 13.49 3.91
CA ILE A 104 -19.85 12.59 3.70
C ILE A 104 -20.09 11.66 2.50
N VAL A 105 -21.26 11.03 2.44
CA VAL A 105 -21.65 10.17 1.32
C VAL A 105 -21.59 10.93 0.00
N GLU A 106 -22.13 12.14 -0.04
CA GLU A 106 -22.15 12.97 -1.25
C GLU A 106 -20.74 13.38 -1.68
N THR A 107 -19.87 13.75 -0.73
CA THR A 107 -18.46 14.05 -1.01
C THR A 107 -17.76 12.86 -1.65
N ILE A 108 -17.99 11.64 -1.15
CA ILE A 108 -17.42 10.43 -1.75
C ILE A 108 -17.99 10.17 -3.14
N ARG A 109 -19.31 10.29 -3.31
CA ARG A 109 -19.95 10.13 -4.63
C ARG A 109 -19.37 11.11 -5.64
N ALA A 110 -19.30 12.38 -5.29
CA ALA A 110 -18.76 13.43 -6.14
C ALA A 110 -17.30 13.17 -6.50
N ALA A 111 -16.45 12.88 -5.51
CA ALA A 111 -15.02 12.67 -5.73
C ALA A 111 -14.71 11.41 -6.56
N VAL A 112 -15.41 10.30 -6.33
CA VAL A 112 -15.20 9.07 -7.13
C VAL A 112 -15.79 9.25 -8.54
N SER A 113 -16.98 9.82 -8.67
CA SER A 113 -17.60 10.03 -9.99
C SER A 113 -16.80 10.97 -10.88
N ALA A 114 -16.16 12.00 -10.31
CA ALA A 114 -15.37 12.98 -11.05
C ALA A 114 -14.15 12.36 -11.76
N TYR A 115 -13.61 11.26 -11.22
CA TYR A 115 -12.36 10.65 -11.71
C TYR A 115 -12.51 9.17 -12.08
N ALA A 116 -13.75 8.68 -12.19
CA ALA A 116 -14.02 7.29 -12.51
C ALA A 116 -13.32 6.88 -13.82
N GLY A 117 -12.57 5.77 -13.78
CA GLY A 117 -11.80 5.26 -14.91
C GLY A 117 -10.54 6.04 -15.26
N HIS A 118 -10.14 7.05 -14.47
CA HIS A 118 -8.92 7.81 -14.74
C HIS A 118 -7.66 6.97 -14.43
N PRO A 119 -6.72 6.78 -15.37
CA PRO A 119 -5.62 5.82 -15.23
C PRO A 119 -4.58 6.17 -14.16
N ALA A 120 -4.48 7.44 -13.76
CA ALA A 120 -3.65 7.84 -12.64
C ALA A 120 -4.20 7.41 -11.28
N ILE A 121 -5.50 7.12 -11.13
CA ILE A 121 -6.07 6.79 -9.83
C ILE A 121 -5.58 5.41 -9.39
N PHE A 122 -4.83 5.39 -8.29
CA PHE A 122 -4.47 4.16 -7.58
C PHE A 122 -5.66 3.64 -6.78
N GLY A 123 -6.33 4.55 -6.08
CA GLY A 123 -7.43 4.23 -5.19
C GLY A 123 -7.82 5.38 -4.27
N TYR A 124 -8.74 5.09 -3.37
CA TYR A 124 -9.30 6.04 -2.41
C TYR A 124 -9.17 5.54 -0.97
N LEU A 125 -8.75 6.42 -0.07
CA LEU A 125 -8.94 6.23 1.36
C LEU A 125 -10.23 6.96 1.74
N VAL A 126 -11.27 6.21 2.11
CA VAL A 126 -12.57 6.81 2.46
C VAL A 126 -12.57 7.48 3.84
N GLY A 127 -11.46 7.43 4.56
CA GLY A 127 -11.25 8.12 5.84
C GLY A 127 -9.80 7.99 6.30
N ASN A 128 -9.43 8.80 7.29
CA ASN A 128 -8.09 8.84 7.86
C ASN A 128 -8.12 9.10 9.37
N GLU A 129 -7.56 8.16 10.13
CA GLU A 129 -7.27 8.29 11.57
C GLU A 129 -8.48 8.76 12.39
N ILE A 130 -9.60 8.05 12.29
CA ILE A 130 -10.77 8.30 13.14
C ILE A 130 -10.34 8.15 14.59
N SER A 131 -10.49 9.21 15.39
CA SER A 131 -9.93 9.24 16.74
C SER A 131 -10.56 8.20 17.67
N SER A 132 -9.74 7.61 18.56
CA SER A 132 -10.20 6.65 19.56
C SER A 132 -11.32 7.21 20.47
N THR A 133 -11.26 8.51 20.78
CA THR A 133 -12.33 9.22 21.51
C THR A 133 -13.65 9.16 20.75
N MET A 134 -13.63 9.48 19.45
CA MET A 134 -14.82 9.43 18.61
C MET A 134 -15.38 8.01 18.50
N VAL A 135 -14.49 7.02 18.35
CA VAL A 135 -14.86 5.60 18.29
C VAL A 135 -15.52 5.13 19.59
N ARG A 136 -15.02 5.57 20.75
CA ARG A 136 -15.60 5.27 22.06
C ARG A 136 -17.04 5.78 22.18
N TRP A 137 -17.32 6.98 21.67
CA TRP A 137 -18.66 7.58 21.70
C TRP A 137 -19.62 6.97 20.69
N LEU A 138 -19.14 6.69 19.48
CA LEU A 138 -19.96 6.21 18.37
C LEU A 138 -20.17 4.69 18.37
N GLY A 139 -19.22 3.95 18.95
CA GLY A 139 -19.15 2.49 18.96
C GLY A 139 -18.34 1.96 17.77
N ALA A 140 -17.31 1.16 18.03
CA ALA A 140 -16.39 0.63 17.02
C ALA A 140 -17.10 -0.09 15.86
N ARG A 141 -18.07 -0.96 16.17
CA ARG A 141 -18.85 -1.66 15.15
C ARG A 141 -19.55 -0.70 14.18
N ARG A 142 -20.18 0.36 14.70
CA ARG A 142 -20.92 1.33 13.88
C ARG A 142 -19.99 2.18 13.02
N VAL A 143 -18.79 2.48 13.52
CA VAL A 143 -17.75 3.16 12.73
C VAL A 143 -17.28 2.26 11.59
N VAL A 144 -16.99 0.99 11.87
CA VAL A 144 -16.60 0.01 10.86
C VAL A 144 -17.69 -0.15 9.80
N GLU A 145 -18.95 -0.39 10.19
CA GLU A 145 -20.09 -0.53 9.28
C GLU A 145 -20.26 0.69 8.36
N PHE A 146 -20.01 1.90 8.89
CA PHE A 146 -20.06 3.12 8.10
C PHE A 146 -18.90 3.24 7.11
N VAL A 147 -17.66 2.96 7.53
CA VAL A 147 -16.52 2.92 6.61
C VAL A 147 -16.77 1.90 5.48
N GLU A 148 -17.31 0.73 5.81
CA GLU A 148 -17.66 -0.29 4.82
C GLU A 148 -18.78 0.19 3.87
N GLU A 149 -19.77 0.93 4.36
CA GLU A 149 -20.81 1.55 3.54
C GLU A 149 -20.21 2.52 2.52
N LEU A 150 -19.29 3.37 2.95
CA LEU A 150 -18.61 4.32 2.08
C LEU A 150 -17.77 3.65 0.99
N ILE A 151 -17.08 2.56 1.34
CA ILE A 151 -16.37 1.72 0.36
C ILE A 151 -17.35 1.10 -0.63
N ARG A 152 -18.49 0.56 -0.18
CA ARG A 152 -19.53 0.00 -1.07
C ARG A 152 -20.06 1.06 -2.04
N ILE A 153 -20.26 2.30 -1.57
CA ILE A 153 -20.73 3.40 -2.40
C ILE A 153 -19.70 3.76 -3.47
N GLY A 154 -18.44 3.96 -3.10
CA GLY A 154 -17.36 4.26 -4.04
C GLY A 154 -17.19 3.15 -5.08
N ARG A 155 -17.14 1.89 -4.64
CA ARG A 155 -17.01 0.72 -5.52
C ARG A 155 -18.19 0.54 -6.47
N GLY A 156 -19.38 0.99 -6.08
CA GLY A 156 -20.56 0.99 -6.95
C GLY A 156 -20.50 2.03 -8.08
N ILE A 157 -19.57 3.01 -8.00
CA ILE A 157 -19.35 4.04 -9.01
C ILE A 157 -18.17 3.67 -9.91
N ASP A 158 -17.06 3.25 -9.30
CA ASP A 158 -15.88 2.76 -9.99
C ASP A 158 -15.42 1.46 -9.35
N SER A 159 -15.68 0.34 -10.03
CA SER A 159 -15.34 -1.01 -9.54
C SER A 159 -13.89 -1.40 -9.80
N ASP A 160 -13.18 -0.62 -10.62
CA ASP A 160 -11.85 -0.96 -11.14
C ASP A 160 -10.70 -0.34 -10.32
N VAL A 161 -11.02 0.48 -9.31
CA VAL A 161 -10.06 1.16 -8.42
C VAL A 161 -10.07 0.57 -7.01
N LEU A 162 -8.97 0.78 -6.28
CA LEU A 162 -8.82 0.26 -4.92
C LEU A 162 -9.48 1.17 -3.88
N PHE A 163 -10.08 0.57 -2.86
CA PHE A 163 -10.64 1.27 -1.72
C PHE A 163 -10.03 0.77 -0.42
N SER A 164 -9.70 1.72 0.46
CA SER A 164 -9.20 1.41 1.80
C SER A 164 -9.60 2.51 2.80
N TYR A 165 -9.09 2.39 4.01
CA TYR A 165 -9.22 3.32 5.12
C TYR A 165 -7.84 3.42 5.80
N ALA A 166 -7.35 4.64 6.02
CA ALA A 166 -6.11 4.85 6.74
C ALA A 166 -6.38 4.85 8.26
N THR A 167 -5.82 3.90 8.96
CA THR A 167 -5.85 3.81 10.42
C THR A 167 -4.48 4.07 11.03
N TYR A 168 -4.39 4.02 12.36
CA TYR A 168 -3.18 4.30 13.13
C TYR A 168 -3.23 3.52 14.46
N PRO A 169 -2.11 3.35 15.19
CA PRO A 169 -2.02 2.41 16.31
C PRO A 169 -3.14 2.53 17.38
N PRO A 170 -3.56 3.72 17.82
CA PRO A 170 -4.67 3.89 18.77
C PRO A 170 -6.03 3.35 18.32
N THR A 171 -6.23 3.13 17.02
CA THR A 171 -7.46 2.55 16.45
C THR A 171 -7.18 1.38 15.50
N GLU A 172 -6.08 0.64 15.74
CA GLU A 172 -5.68 -0.53 14.94
C GLU A 172 -6.74 -1.65 14.89
N TYR A 173 -7.70 -1.63 15.81
CA TYR A 173 -8.83 -2.57 15.87
C TYR A 173 -10.00 -2.20 14.94
N LEU A 174 -9.98 -1.04 14.29
CA LEU A 174 -10.96 -0.68 13.27
C LEU A 174 -10.61 -1.37 11.95
N LEU A 175 -11.15 -2.57 11.76
CA LEU A 175 -10.82 -3.45 10.66
C LEU A 175 -12.03 -3.68 9.72
N PRO A 176 -12.36 -2.72 8.83
CA PRO A 176 -13.39 -2.91 7.79
C PRO A 176 -13.02 -4.07 6.86
N GLN A 177 -13.96 -4.99 6.68
CA GLN A 177 -13.72 -6.27 6.00
C GLN A 177 -13.83 -6.18 4.48
N ASN A 178 -14.22 -5.04 3.91
CA ASN A 178 -14.37 -4.88 2.45
C ASN A 178 -13.27 -4.02 1.79
N VAL A 179 -12.20 -3.68 2.51
CA VAL A 179 -11.02 -2.98 1.94
C VAL A 179 -10.24 -3.87 0.97
N ASP A 180 -9.66 -3.26 -0.07
CA ASP A 180 -8.80 -3.95 -1.04
C ASP A 180 -7.35 -4.09 -0.55
N PHE A 181 -6.93 -3.19 0.35
CA PHE A 181 -5.65 -3.22 1.05
C PHE A 181 -5.79 -2.58 2.43
N TRP A 182 -4.85 -2.85 3.33
CA TRP A 182 -4.76 -2.22 4.64
C TRP A 182 -3.78 -1.06 4.61
N CYS A 183 -4.14 0.05 5.25
CA CYS A 183 -3.33 1.26 5.30
C CYS A 183 -3.14 1.72 6.75
N PHE A 184 -1.90 1.74 7.24
CA PHE A 184 -1.57 2.17 8.60
C PHE A 184 -0.56 3.32 8.59
N ASN A 185 -0.89 4.43 9.25
CA ASN A 185 0.06 5.50 9.54
C ASN A 185 0.84 5.12 10.81
N VAL A 186 2.16 4.96 10.72
CA VAL A 186 3.00 4.47 11.83
C VAL A 186 4.24 5.32 11.94
N TYR A 187 4.54 5.84 13.12
CA TYR A 187 5.72 6.67 13.40
C TYR A 187 6.50 6.09 14.58
N LEU A 188 7.24 5.00 14.33
CA LEU A 188 8.17 4.40 15.29
C LEU A 188 9.59 4.57 14.76
N HIS A 189 10.42 5.33 15.47
CA HIS A 189 11.79 5.65 15.04
C HIS A 189 12.84 4.62 15.49
N ASP A 190 12.46 3.64 16.31
CA ASP A 190 13.30 2.47 16.62
C ASP A 190 12.99 1.32 15.65
N GLN A 191 14.00 0.88 14.89
CA GLN A 191 13.85 -0.15 13.87
C GLN A 191 13.33 -1.48 14.43
N ARG A 192 13.77 -1.89 15.62
CA ARG A 192 13.39 -3.19 16.19
C ARG A 192 11.94 -3.17 16.62
N ASP A 193 11.50 -2.09 17.25
CA ASP A 193 10.12 -1.90 17.69
C ASP A 193 9.19 -1.78 16.49
N PHE A 194 9.63 -1.06 15.46
CA PHE A 194 8.94 -0.96 14.19
C PHE A 194 8.74 -2.33 13.53
N GLU A 195 9.80 -3.13 13.35
CA GLU A 195 9.71 -4.46 12.76
C GLU A 195 8.78 -5.40 13.55
N ARG A 196 8.86 -5.40 14.89
CA ARG A 196 7.94 -6.18 15.73
C ARG A 196 6.49 -5.74 15.52
N TYR A 197 6.25 -4.44 15.39
CA TYR A 197 4.92 -3.93 15.12
C TYR A 197 4.42 -4.29 13.71
N LEU A 198 5.27 -4.24 12.68
CA LEU A 198 4.91 -4.69 11.33
C LEU A 198 4.48 -6.16 11.29
N LEU A 199 5.16 -7.04 12.03
CA LEU A 199 4.77 -8.45 12.14
C LEU A 199 3.41 -8.62 12.83
N ARG A 200 3.10 -7.79 13.85
CA ARG A 200 1.76 -7.73 14.44
C ARG A 200 0.72 -7.32 13.40
N LEU A 201 0.99 -6.27 12.62
CA LEU A 201 0.09 -5.82 11.56
C LEU A 201 -0.12 -6.90 10.48
N GLN A 202 0.92 -7.64 10.09
CA GLN A 202 0.80 -8.78 9.16
C GLN A 202 -0.17 -9.85 9.67
N ASN A 203 -0.19 -10.12 10.98
CA ASN A 203 -1.16 -11.04 11.59
C ASN A 203 -2.58 -10.46 11.58
N LEU A 204 -2.75 -9.17 11.85
CA LEU A 204 -4.05 -8.51 11.85
C LEU A 204 -4.67 -8.40 10.45
N THR A 205 -3.82 -8.23 9.44
CA THR A 205 -4.24 -7.95 8.05
C THR A 205 -4.49 -9.20 7.21
N GLY A 206 -4.06 -10.37 7.71
CA GLY A 206 -4.29 -11.66 7.08
C GLY A 206 -3.66 -11.72 5.68
N GLU A 207 -4.46 -12.12 4.70
CA GLU A 207 -4.02 -12.33 3.31
C GLU A 207 -4.14 -11.11 2.41
N ARG A 208 -4.44 -9.91 2.95
CA ARG A 208 -4.57 -8.69 2.14
C ARG A 208 -3.29 -7.87 2.11
N PRO A 209 -3.06 -7.07 1.05
CA PRO A 209 -1.90 -6.21 0.99
C PRO A 209 -1.88 -5.22 2.15
N LEU A 210 -0.73 -5.07 2.80
CA LEU A 210 -0.50 -4.07 3.85
C LEU A 210 0.44 -2.99 3.31
N ILE A 211 0.01 -1.74 3.40
CA ILE A 211 0.75 -0.54 3.04
C ILE A 211 0.86 0.36 4.27
N LEU A 212 2.04 0.94 4.48
CA LEU A 212 2.17 2.05 5.44
C LEU A 212 1.77 3.35 4.75
N GLY A 213 0.78 4.04 5.31
CA GLY A 213 0.20 5.23 4.73
C GLY A 213 1.02 6.49 4.95
N GLU A 214 1.80 6.52 6.04
CA GLU A 214 2.71 7.60 6.42
C GLU A 214 3.83 7.05 7.32
N PHE A 215 5.05 7.50 7.08
CA PHE A 215 6.22 7.32 7.94
C PHE A 215 7.24 8.42 7.62
N GLY A 216 7.87 9.01 8.64
CA GLY A 216 8.85 10.08 8.43
C GLY A 216 9.49 10.60 9.73
N MET A 217 10.43 11.53 9.57
CA MET A 217 11.07 12.26 10.66
C MET A 217 11.40 13.69 10.24
N ASP A 218 11.20 14.64 11.16
CA ASP A 218 11.53 16.05 10.91
C ASP A 218 13.02 16.33 11.04
N THR A 219 13.50 17.23 10.19
CA THR A 219 14.89 17.70 10.23
C THR A 219 15.05 19.01 11.01
N ILE A 220 14.10 19.37 11.88
CA ILE A 220 14.27 20.47 12.84
C ILE A 220 14.84 19.93 14.14
N ARG A 221 14.30 18.81 14.62
CA ARG A 221 14.73 18.13 15.86
C ARG A 221 15.80 17.09 15.60
N HIS A 222 15.93 16.61 14.37
CA HIS A 222 16.94 15.65 13.94
C HIS A 222 17.76 16.18 12.77
N SER A 223 18.95 15.61 12.58
CA SER A 223 19.80 15.88 11.43
C SER A 223 19.24 15.26 10.14
N GLN A 224 19.71 15.75 8.98
CA GLN A 224 19.36 15.12 7.70
C GLN A 224 19.99 13.74 7.56
N GLU A 225 21.12 13.49 8.23
CA GLU A 225 21.80 12.21 8.31
C GLU A 225 20.92 11.17 9.01
N GLU A 226 20.39 11.51 10.19
CA GLU A 226 19.46 10.65 10.91
C GLU A 226 18.20 10.37 10.07
N GLN A 227 17.66 11.39 9.37
CA GLN A 227 16.50 11.21 8.49
C GLN A 227 16.80 10.23 7.35
N ALA A 228 17.95 10.40 6.70
CA ALA A 228 18.38 9.53 5.61
C ALA A 228 18.61 8.08 6.06
N GLU A 229 19.28 7.89 7.20
CA GLU A 229 19.48 6.56 7.80
C GLU A 229 18.14 5.91 8.14
N MET A 230 17.23 6.68 8.74
CA MET A 230 15.93 6.18 9.16
C MET A 230 15.05 5.72 8.01
N LEU A 231 14.93 6.55 6.97
CA LEU A 231 14.16 6.17 5.78
C LEU A 231 14.81 5.00 5.03
N SER A 232 16.14 4.86 5.09
CA SER A 232 16.85 3.74 4.47
C SER A 232 16.54 2.41 5.13
N TRP A 233 16.65 2.34 6.47
CA TRP A 233 16.35 1.09 7.16
C TRP A 233 14.85 0.79 7.14
N HIS A 234 13.99 1.81 7.06
CA HIS A 234 12.54 1.63 6.92
C HIS A 234 12.18 0.87 5.65
N VAL A 235 12.77 1.23 4.50
CA VAL A 235 12.58 0.49 3.24
C VAL A 235 12.96 -0.97 3.42
N ASP A 236 14.13 -1.24 4.02
CA ASP A 236 14.60 -2.60 4.26
C ASP A 236 13.64 -3.40 5.15
N SER A 237 13.11 -2.78 6.20
CA SER A 237 12.18 -3.40 7.15
C SER A 237 10.79 -3.65 6.54
N VAL A 238 10.26 -2.72 5.73
CA VAL A 238 8.98 -2.89 5.00
C VAL A 238 9.07 -4.10 4.04
N VAL A 239 10.16 -4.19 3.27
CA VAL A 239 10.39 -5.32 2.35
C VAL A 239 10.59 -6.63 3.13
N LYS A 240 11.43 -6.62 4.18
CA LYS A 240 11.70 -7.79 5.04
C LYS A 240 10.44 -8.36 5.67
N CYS A 241 9.56 -7.49 6.16
CA CYS A 241 8.31 -7.88 6.80
C CYS A 241 7.19 -8.21 5.80
N GLY A 242 7.47 -8.19 4.48
CA GLY A 242 6.55 -8.66 3.44
C GLY A 242 5.36 -7.73 3.17
N LEU A 243 5.51 -6.43 3.40
CA LEU A 243 4.47 -5.45 3.08
C LEU A 243 4.36 -5.24 1.56
N ALA A 244 3.22 -4.72 1.11
CA ALA A 244 2.97 -4.35 -0.29
C ALA A 244 3.53 -2.96 -0.66
N GLY A 245 3.96 -2.19 0.33
CA GLY A 245 4.68 -0.95 0.12
C GLY A 245 4.56 0.04 1.27
N THR A 246 5.02 1.26 1.03
CA THR A 246 5.05 2.35 2.01
C THR A 246 4.91 3.70 1.34
N ILE A 247 4.41 4.67 2.11
CA ILE A 247 4.25 6.05 1.71
C ILE A 247 4.99 6.91 2.74
N PHE A 248 5.99 7.65 2.26
CA PHE A 248 6.77 8.55 3.10
C PHE A 248 6.02 9.85 3.36
N PHE A 249 6.18 10.38 4.56
CA PHE A 249 5.69 11.68 4.96
C PHE A 249 6.90 12.62 5.13
N THR A 250 7.13 13.61 4.26
CA THR A 250 6.34 14.08 3.11
C THR A 250 7.28 14.54 1.97
N TRP A 251 6.76 14.90 0.78
CA TRP A 251 7.60 15.33 -0.35
C TRP A 251 8.49 16.52 0.03
N THR A 252 7.89 17.59 0.53
CA THR A 252 8.55 18.87 0.84
C THR A 252 8.25 19.31 2.27
N ASP A 253 9.10 20.19 2.82
CA ASP A 253 8.88 20.84 4.12
C ASP A 253 7.66 21.76 4.15
N GLU A 254 7.13 22.11 2.98
CA GLU A 254 5.89 22.86 2.86
C GLU A 254 4.69 22.01 3.27
N TRP A 255 3.92 22.51 4.24
CA TRP A 255 2.69 21.89 4.67
C TRP A 255 1.69 22.93 5.16
N PHE A 256 0.44 22.78 4.75
CA PHE A 256 -0.67 23.66 5.10
C PHE A 256 -1.81 22.85 5.68
N THR A 257 -2.26 23.20 6.89
CA THR A 257 -3.42 22.56 7.52
C THR A 257 -4.02 23.49 8.56
N GLY A 258 -5.31 23.32 8.86
CA GLY A 258 -5.99 24.18 9.84
C GLY A 258 -6.05 25.67 9.46
N GLY A 259 -5.93 25.98 8.16
CA GLY A 259 -5.90 27.36 7.66
C GLY A 259 -4.57 28.09 7.87
N GLN A 260 -3.53 27.39 8.32
CA GLN A 260 -2.21 27.95 8.57
C GLN A 260 -1.12 27.11 7.92
N GLU A 261 -0.02 27.79 7.62
CA GLU A 261 1.21 27.14 7.22
C GLU A 261 1.93 26.57 8.45
N ILE A 262 2.38 25.33 8.36
CA ILE A 262 3.11 24.68 9.43
C ILE A 262 4.60 24.95 9.26
N THR A 263 5.21 25.60 10.25
CA THR A 263 6.61 26.03 10.22
C THR A 263 7.47 25.41 11.32
N ASP A 264 6.88 24.64 12.23
CA ASP A 264 7.55 24.03 13.38
C ASP A 264 8.03 22.59 13.13
N TRP A 265 7.99 22.16 11.86
CA TRP A 265 8.53 20.88 11.41
C TRP A 265 9.16 20.96 10.00
N ALA A 266 9.96 19.95 9.65
CA ALA A 266 10.62 19.85 8.34
C ALA A 266 10.77 18.37 7.93
N PHE A 267 9.65 17.70 7.67
CA PHE A 267 9.60 16.27 7.28
C PHE A 267 9.95 16.01 5.82
N GLY A 268 10.06 17.05 4.99
CA GLY A 268 10.26 16.92 3.55
C GLY A 268 11.51 16.10 3.22
N ILE A 269 11.45 15.29 2.16
CA ILE A 269 12.65 14.71 1.53
C ILE A 269 13.33 15.71 0.59
N VAL A 270 12.62 16.79 0.22
CA VAL A 270 13.17 18.01 -0.36
C VAL A 270 12.83 19.22 0.52
N THR A 271 13.60 20.31 0.41
CA THR A 271 13.29 21.56 1.12
C THR A 271 12.05 22.24 0.56
N ARG A 272 11.62 23.36 1.17
CA ARG A 272 10.56 24.22 0.65
C ARG A 272 10.83 24.68 -0.79
N GLU A 273 12.07 25.02 -1.09
CA GLU A 273 12.55 25.41 -2.43
C GLU A 273 12.84 24.21 -3.34
N ARG A 274 12.36 23.02 -2.99
CA ARG A 274 12.55 21.76 -3.71
C ARG A 274 14.01 21.35 -3.92
N LYS A 275 14.91 21.77 -3.02
CA LYS A 275 16.29 21.27 -3.00
C LYS A 275 16.33 19.87 -2.36
N PRO A 276 16.88 18.85 -3.02
CA PRO A 276 16.99 17.51 -2.43
C PRO A 276 17.76 17.50 -1.09
N LYS A 277 17.17 16.86 -0.07
CA LYS A 277 17.88 16.57 1.20
C LYS A 277 18.66 15.26 1.10
N LYS A 278 19.44 14.93 2.14
CA LYS A 278 20.15 13.63 2.21
C LYS A 278 19.21 12.43 2.07
N ALA A 279 18.01 12.52 2.65
CA ALA A 279 16.99 11.48 2.55
C ALA A 279 16.54 11.21 1.10
N PHE A 280 16.47 12.23 0.23
CA PHE A 280 16.17 12.03 -1.19
C PHE A 280 17.20 11.11 -1.86
N TYR A 281 18.49 11.35 -1.63
CA TYR A 281 19.56 10.56 -2.25
C TYR A 281 19.61 9.13 -1.70
N ALA A 282 19.42 8.98 -0.38
CA ALA A 282 19.38 7.68 0.26
C ALA A 282 18.18 6.85 -0.22
N LEU A 283 17.00 7.46 -0.34
CA LEU A 283 15.83 6.81 -0.94
C LEU A 283 16.06 6.46 -2.40
N ARG A 284 16.67 7.34 -3.21
CA ARG A 284 17.01 7.02 -4.61
C ARG A 284 17.92 5.80 -4.74
N GLU A 285 18.84 5.60 -3.82
CA GLU A 285 19.72 4.42 -3.81
C GLU A 285 18.96 3.15 -3.39
N LYS A 286 18.05 3.27 -2.42
CA LYS A 286 17.25 2.16 -1.89
C LYS A 286 16.10 1.75 -2.80
N LEU A 287 15.43 2.73 -3.39
CA LEU A 287 14.29 2.56 -4.26
C LEU A 287 14.82 2.44 -5.67
N ASP A 288 14.79 1.21 -6.19
CA ASP A 288 15.17 0.96 -7.57
C ASP A 288 14.42 1.90 -8.54
N GLN A 289 15.16 2.46 -9.51
CA GLN A 289 14.62 3.29 -10.57
C GLN A 289 13.85 2.45 -11.61
N GLU A 290 14.07 1.13 -11.63
CA GLU A 290 13.28 0.21 -12.45
C GLU A 290 11.85 0.02 -11.88
N ASN A 291 10.90 0.78 -12.44
CA ASN A 291 9.44 0.63 -12.32
C ASN A 291 8.90 0.36 -10.89
N SER A 292 7.84 -0.44 -10.75
CA SER A 292 7.08 -0.69 -9.53
C SER A 292 7.48 -1.99 -8.83
N GLU A 293 8.65 -2.56 -9.15
CA GLU A 293 9.05 -3.82 -8.53
C GLU A 293 9.50 -3.62 -7.08
N LEU A 294 9.55 -4.74 -6.34
CA LEU A 294 10.06 -4.75 -4.98
C LEU A 294 11.51 -4.24 -4.99
N PRO A 295 11.88 -3.28 -4.11
CA PRO A 295 13.27 -2.85 -3.96
C PRO A 295 14.18 -4.07 -3.80
N HIS A 296 15.18 -4.18 -4.68
CA HIS A 296 16.08 -5.32 -4.70
C HIS A 296 16.85 -5.39 -3.38
N ARG A 297 16.64 -6.47 -2.65
CA ARG A 297 17.45 -6.82 -1.49
C ARG A 297 18.22 -8.10 -1.81
N PRO A 298 19.47 -8.00 -2.31
CA PRO A 298 20.26 -9.19 -2.54
C PRO A 298 20.46 -9.92 -1.20
N LEU A 299 20.17 -11.21 -1.19
CA LEU A 299 20.56 -12.06 -0.08
C LEU A 299 22.08 -12.23 -0.15
N PRO A 300 22.83 -12.01 0.95
CA PRO A 300 24.28 -12.24 0.97
C PRO A 300 24.65 -13.67 0.54
N ARG A 301 23.74 -14.62 0.80
CA ARG A 301 23.75 -16.00 0.30
C ARG A 301 22.30 -16.46 0.17
N ALA A 302 21.96 -17.09 -0.94
CA ALA A 302 20.71 -17.85 -1.06
C ALA A 302 20.94 -19.25 -0.48
N PRO A 303 20.35 -19.62 0.68
CA PRO A 303 20.37 -21.01 1.13
C PRO A 303 19.54 -21.92 0.22
N PHE A 304 19.89 -23.20 0.14
CA PHE A 304 19.03 -24.18 -0.51
C PHE A 304 17.70 -24.30 0.24
N VAL A 305 16.58 -24.26 -0.49
CA VAL A 305 15.22 -24.37 0.07
C VAL A 305 14.49 -25.57 -0.54
N SER A 306 13.95 -26.45 0.29
CA SER A 306 13.02 -27.48 -0.16
C SER A 306 11.58 -27.03 0.09
N VAL A 307 10.77 -26.96 -0.96
CA VAL A 307 9.32 -26.71 -0.86
C VAL A 307 8.60 -28.05 -0.89
N ILE A 308 8.01 -28.46 0.23
CA ILE A 308 7.28 -29.72 0.36
C ILE A 308 5.78 -29.43 0.25
N ILE A 309 5.13 -30.06 -0.73
CA ILE A 309 3.68 -30.02 -0.94
C ILE A 309 3.10 -31.36 -0.52
N CYS A 310 2.33 -31.37 0.57
CA CYS A 310 1.54 -32.54 0.94
C CYS A 310 0.18 -32.48 0.24
N SER A 311 -0.19 -33.52 -0.49
CA SER A 311 -1.44 -33.56 -1.26
C SER A 311 -2.20 -34.86 -1.02
N TYR A 312 -3.52 -34.76 -0.88
CA TYR A 312 -4.45 -35.88 -0.90
C TYR A 312 -5.73 -35.43 -1.61
N ASN A 313 -6.00 -35.99 -2.78
CA ASN A 313 -7.07 -35.58 -3.69
C ASN A 313 -7.05 -34.05 -3.99
N GLY A 314 -5.85 -33.52 -4.25
CA GLY A 314 -5.59 -32.09 -4.47
C GLY A 314 -5.58 -31.66 -5.94
N GLY A 315 -6.02 -32.50 -6.87
CA GLY A 315 -5.84 -32.29 -8.31
C GLY A 315 -6.39 -30.95 -8.81
N ARG A 316 -7.51 -30.48 -8.22
CA ARG A 316 -8.15 -29.20 -8.58
C ARG A 316 -7.24 -27.96 -8.45
N THR A 317 -6.25 -27.98 -7.56
CA THR A 317 -5.38 -26.82 -7.27
C THR A 317 -3.92 -27.09 -7.59
N LEU A 318 -3.53 -28.36 -7.72
CA LEU A 318 -2.13 -28.78 -7.85
C LEU A 318 -1.43 -28.15 -9.05
N ALA A 319 -2.06 -28.14 -10.22
CA ALA A 319 -1.44 -27.58 -11.43
C ALA A 319 -1.12 -26.09 -11.29
N ALA A 320 -2.00 -25.31 -10.67
CA ALA A 320 -1.76 -23.88 -10.41
C ALA A 320 -0.63 -23.68 -9.38
N CYS A 321 -0.59 -24.52 -8.34
CA CYS A 321 0.47 -24.51 -7.33
C CYS A 321 1.85 -24.79 -7.94
N LEU A 322 1.99 -25.89 -8.71
CA LEU A 322 3.26 -26.28 -9.33
C LEU A 322 3.74 -25.26 -10.37
N ASN A 323 2.82 -24.71 -11.18
CA ASN A 323 3.15 -23.61 -12.10
C ASN A 323 3.64 -22.36 -11.37
N SER A 324 3.07 -22.01 -10.22
CA SER A 324 3.53 -20.88 -9.42
C SER A 324 4.92 -21.12 -8.86
N LEU A 325 5.19 -22.33 -8.35
CA LEU A 325 6.50 -22.68 -7.81
C LEU A 325 7.58 -22.69 -8.89
N GLY A 326 7.26 -23.10 -10.13
CA GLY A 326 8.19 -23.03 -11.26
C GLY A 326 8.56 -21.62 -11.72
N LYS A 327 7.88 -20.58 -11.21
CA LYS A 327 8.12 -19.16 -11.56
C LYS A 327 8.77 -18.36 -10.43
N LEU A 328 9.25 -19.02 -9.36
CA LEU A 328 9.90 -18.33 -8.26
C LEU A 328 11.18 -17.64 -8.72
N ASN A 329 11.34 -16.36 -8.37
CA ASN A 329 12.60 -15.63 -8.50
C ASN A 329 13.52 -15.95 -7.31
N TYR A 330 13.91 -17.23 -7.18
CA TYR A 330 14.83 -17.72 -6.17
C TYR A 330 15.77 -18.76 -6.81
N PRO A 331 17.09 -18.65 -6.63
CA PRO A 331 18.03 -19.41 -7.45
C PRO A 331 18.26 -20.85 -7.02
N ASP A 332 17.98 -21.22 -5.76
CA ASP A 332 18.47 -22.47 -5.17
C ASP A 332 17.36 -23.23 -4.40
N TYR A 333 16.46 -23.88 -5.11
CA TYR A 333 15.34 -24.61 -4.49
C TYR A 333 14.95 -25.89 -5.24
N GLU A 334 14.32 -26.81 -4.51
CA GLU A 334 13.61 -27.97 -5.06
C GLU A 334 12.13 -27.95 -4.68
N VAL A 335 11.31 -28.65 -5.45
CA VAL A 335 9.90 -28.87 -5.15
C VAL A 335 9.66 -30.36 -4.99
N ILE A 336 9.12 -30.76 -3.84
CA ILE A 336 8.77 -32.14 -3.50
C ILE A 336 7.26 -32.23 -3.35
N LEU A 337 6.61 -33.07 -4.13
CA LEU A 337 5.19 -33.38 -4.00
C LEU A 337 5.05 -34.74 -3.31
N VAL A 338 4.50 -34.73 -2.10
CA VAL A 338 4.14 -35.93 -1.34
C VAL A 338 2.65 -36.18 -1.53
N ASP A 339 2.32 -37.19 -2.33
CA ASP A 339 0.96 -37.67 -2.54
C ASP A 339 0.62 -38.80 -1.57
N ASP A 340 -0.29 -38.51 -0.65
CA ASP A 340 -0.76 -39.38 0.43
C ASP A 340 -1.91 -40.30 -0.04
N GLY A 341 -1.71 -40.97 -1.17
CA GLY A 341 -2.64 -41.96 -1.71
C GLY A 341 -3.86 -41.35 -2.41
N SER A 342 -3.67 -40.28 -3.18
CA SER A 342 -4.75 -39.67 -3.97
C SER A 342 -5.37 -40.64 -4.97
N THR A 343 -6.67 -40.46 -5.18
CA THR A 343 -7.52 -41.25 -6.09
C THR A 343 -8.04 -40.42 -7.27
N ASP A 344 -7.72 -39.13 -7.30
CA ASP A 344 -8.06 -38.19 -8.37
C ASP A 344 -6.95 -38.10 -9.42
N ASP A 345 -6.94 -37.01 -10.20
CA ASP A 345 -5.97 -36.75 -11.26
C ASP A 345 -4.61 -36.21 -10.75
N THR A 346 -4.35 -36.21 -9.44
CA THR A 346 -3.08 -35.75 -8.83
C THR A 346 -1.85 -36.37 -9.51
N ALA A 347 -1.82 -37.69 -9.68
CA ALA A 347 -0.69 -38.38 -10.32
C ALA A 347 -0.51 -37.98 -11.80
N TYR A 348 -1.62 -37.76 -12.52
CA TYR A 348 -1.58 -37.30 -13.91
C TYR A 348 -1.03 -35.88 -14.01
N ILE A 349 -1.46 -34.98 -13.13
CA ILE A 349 -0.95 -33.61 -13.07
C ILE A 349 0.54 -33.61 -12.70
N ALA A 350 0.95 -34.37 -11.69
CA ALA A 350 2.35 -34.45 -11.26
C ALA A 350 3.29 -34.85 -12.42
N ALA A 351 2.87 -35.79 -13.27
CA ALA A 351 3.63 -36.23 -14.43
C ALA A 351 3.90 -35.11 -15.46
N GLN A 352 3.12 -34.02 -15.46
CA GLN A 352 3.33 -32.86 -16.34
C GLN A 352 4.43 -31.90 -15.82
N PHE A 353 4.95 -32.12 -14.61
CA PHE A 353 5.99 -31.30 -13.98
C PHE A 353 7.23 -32.14 -13.63
N PRO A 354 8.04 -32.58 -14.62
CA PRO A 354 9.17 -33.49 -14.39
C PRO A 354 10.27 -32.95 -13.47
N GLN A 355 10.32 -31.63 -13.27
CA GLN A 355 11.22 -30.95 -12.33
C GLN A 355 10.79 -31.12 -10.86
N VAL A 356 9.58 -31.59 -10.60
CA VAL A 356 9.04 -31.81 -9.25
C VAL A 356 9.36 -33.24 -8.82
N ARG A 357 9.94 -33.39 -7.63
CA ARG A 357 10.18 -34.71 -7.04
C ARG A 357 8.87 -35.26 -6.49
N TYR A 358 8.26 -36.18 -7.22
CA TYR A 358 7.03 -36.85 -6.83
C TYR A 358 7.29 -38.07 -5.94
N ILE A 359 6.65 -38.11 -4.78
CA ILE A 359 6.68 -39.20 -3.80
C ILE A 359 5.22 -39.62 -3.57
N HIS A 360 4.89 -40.86 -3.93
CA HIS A 360 3.58 -41.44 -3.67
C HIS A 360 3.67 -42.46 -2.54
N GLN A 361 2.72 -42.40 -1.61
CA GLN A 361 2.57 -43.36 -0.51
C GLN A 361 1.11 -43.78 -0.35
N SER A 362 0.86 -44.86 0.41
CA SER A 362 -0.51 -45.16 0.87
C SER A 362 -1.00 -44.05 1.81
N ASN A 363 -2.31 -43.81 1.86
CA ASN A 363 -2.86 -42.78 2.74
C ASN A 363 -2.56 -43.08 4.22
N HIS A 364 -1.74 -42.23 4.83
CA HIS A 364 -1.36 -42.30 6.24
C HIS A 364 -1.92 -41.12 7.05
N GLY A 365 -2.44 -40.08 6.39
CA GLY A 365 -2.99 -38.88 7.02
C GLY A 365 -1.92 -37.85 7.42
N LEU A 366 -2.36 -36.61 7.64
CA LEU A 366 -1.51 -35.42 7.87
C LEU A 366 -0.61 -35.46 9.13
N SER A 367 -0.79 -36.44 10.02
CA SER A 367 -0.08 -36.55 11.30
C SER A 367 0.75 -37.83 11.43
N HIS A 368 0.98 -38.54 10.33
CA HIS A 368 1.89 -39.69 10.32
C HIS A 368 3.34 -39.20 10.27
N ALA A 369 4.10 -39.48 11.33
CA ALA A 369 5.49 -39.07 11.51
C ALA A 369 6.40 -40.29 11.67
#